data_AF-A0A1X0I248-F1
#
_entry.id   AF-A0A1X0I248-F1
#
_cell.length_a   1.000
_cell.length_b   1.000
_cell.length_c   1.000
_cell.angle_alpha   90.00
_cell.angle_beta   90.00
_cell.angle_gamma   90.00
#
_symmetry.space_group_name_H-M   'P 1'
#
loop_
_entity.id
_entity.type
_entity.pdbx_description
1 polymer ?
#
loop_
_entity_poly.entity_id
_entity_poly.type
_entity_poly.pdbx_seq_one_letter_code
_entity_poly.pdbx_strand_id
1 'polypeptide(L)'
;KTGAAYLPVDPGLPTARIDFMLADAIPVAAIATPELRPRLDGTDLAVIDFDDPEIAIQPRSAPPVPDPENIAYIIYTSGTTGVPKGVAVTHHNVTQLLESVDGELELGYVWSQCHSLAFDFSVWEIFGSLLRGARLVIVPDAVVRSPEELHAMLIREQVSVLSHTPSAVAALSPQGLESVATLVMGGEPCPPEVVDRWATGRVMVNQYGPTETTMYAAMTPPLAAGTGAPPIGSPVPGAALVVLDAWLNPVPVGVVGELYVAGRGVACGYVGRSGLTASRFV
;
A
#
# COMPACT_ATOMS: atom_id res chain seq x y z
N LYS A 1 -8.46 -13.83 -7.42
CA LYS A 1 -8.79 -14.87 -8.45
C LYS A 1 -10.26 -15.26 -8.44
N THR A 2 -10.88 -15.54 -7.28
CA THR A 2 -12.30 -15.91 -7.17
C THR A 2 -13.28 -14.77 -7.49
N GLY A 3 -12.80 -13.53 -7.59
CA GLY A 3 -13.63 -12.32 -7.65
C GLY A 3 -14.01 -11.76 -6.29
N ALA A 4 -13.64 -12.44 -5.20
CA ALA A 4 -13.79 -11.90 -3.85
C ALA A 4 -12.72 -10.82 -3.57
N ALA A 5 -13.12 -9.78 -2.83
CA ALA A 5 -12.22 -8.84 -2.21
C ALA A 5 -11.55 -9.47 -0.99
N TYR A 6 -10.26 -9.19 -0.77
CA TYR A 6 -9.61 -9.57 0.49
C TYR A 6 -9.64 -8.42 1.51
N LEU A 7 -9.77 -8.79 2.78
CA LEU A 7 -9.63 -7.91 3.93
C LEU A 7 -8.44 -8.41 4.75
N PRO A 8 -7.28 -7.75 4.70
CA PRO A 8 -6.14 -8.11 5.54
C PRO A 8 -6.44 -7.72 7.00
N VAL A 9 -6.26 -8.66 7.92
CA VAL A 9 -6.41 -8.46 9.35
C VAL A 9 -5.10 -8.79 10.03
N ASP A 10 -4.49 -7.79 10.68
CA ASP A 10 -3.27 -7.99 11.45
C ASP A 10 -3.58 -8.76 12.76
N PRO A 11 -3.00 -9.96 12.97
CA PRO A 11 -3.20 -10.74 14.18
C PRO A 11 -2.56 -10.12 15.43
N GLY A 12 -1.81 -9.02 15.32
CA GLY A 12 -1.38 -8.21 16.46
C GLY A 12 -2.49 -7.30 17.00
N LEU A 13 -3.58 -7.10 16.28
CA LEU A 13 -4.66 -6.19 16.70
C LEU A 13 -5.45 -6.74 17.90
N PRO A 14 -5.93 -5.86 18.80
CA PRO A 14 -6.83 -6.25 19.89
C PRO A 14 -8.07 -6.99 19.36
N THR A 15 -8.57 -8.00 20.10
CA THR A 15 -9.74 -8.78 19.68
C THR A 15 -10.95 -7.91 19.34
N ALA A 16 -11.27 -6.92 20.18
CA ALA A 16 -12.37 -5.99 19.91
C ALA A 16 -12.23 -5.23 18.57
N ARG A 17 -11.00 -4.99 18.10
CA ARG A 17 -10.75 -4.36 16.80
C ARG A 17 -11.00 -5.33 15.65
N ILE A 18 -10.62 -6.60 15.81
CA ILE A 18 -10.91 -7.65 14.83
C ILE A 18 -12.41 -7.91 14.76
N ASP A 19 -13.08 -8.06 15.90
CA ASP A 19 -14.54 -8.25 15.98
C ASP A 19 -15.29 -7.12 15.27
N PHE A 20 -14.85 -5.88 15.49
CA PHE A 20 -15.38 -4.72 14.77
C PHE A 20 -15.23 -4.86 13.25
N MET A 21 -14.03 -5.21 12.76
CA MET A 21 -13.76 -5.35 11.33
C MET A 21 -14.60 -6.47 10.71
N LEU A 22 -14.75 -7.61 11.39
CA LEU A 22 -15.58 -8.73 10.93
C LEU A 22 -17.07 -8.35 10.89
N ALA A 23 -17.56 -7.65 11.92
CA ALA A 23 -18.95 -7.20 11.98
C ALA A 23 -19.26 -6.11 10.94
N ASP A 24 -18.29 -5.25 10.61
CA ASP A 24 -18.47 -4.14 9.67
C ASP A 24 -18.31 -4.57 8.20
N ALA A 25 -17.35 -5.45 7.90
CA ALA A 25 -17.09 -5.92 6.54
C ALA A 25 -17.95 -7.13 6.13
N ILE A 26 -18.46 -7.90 7.11
CA ILE A 26 -19.30 -9.09 6.91
C ILE A 26 -18.66 -10.05 5.88
N PRO A 27 -17.42 -10.54 6.12
CA PRO A 27 -16.76 -11.43 5.17
C PRO A 27 -17.51 -12.77 5.06
N VAL A 28 -17.44 -13.40 3.88
CA VAL A 28 -18.07 -14.71 3.64
C VAL A 28 -17.24 -15.88 4.19
N ALA A 29 -15.93 -15.68 4.34
CA ALA A 29 -14.99 -16.64 4.91
C ALA A 29 -13.75 -15.93 5.44
N ALA A 30 -13.06 -16.57 6.39
CA ALA A 30 -11.70 -16.23 6.81
C ALA A 30 -10.72 -17.30 6.34
N ILE A 31 -9.51 -16.88 6.00
CA ILE A 31 -8.37 -17.77 5.77
C ILE A 31 -7.41 -17.54 6.93
N ALA A 32 -7.11 -18.59 7.68
CA ALA A 32 -6.24 -18.51 8.86
C ALA A 32 -5.36 -19.74 8.97
N THR A 33 -4.19 -19.58 9.58
CA THR A 33 -3.37 -20.73 10.00
C THR A 33 -3.98 -21.39 11.24
N PRO A 34 -3.62 -22.65 11.54
CA PRO A 34 -4.12 -23.34 12.73
C PRO A 34 -3.90 -22.56 14.04
N GLU A 35 -2.80 -21.82 14.15
CA GLU A 35 -2.46 -21.04 15.35
C GLU A 35 -3.35 -19.81 15.54
N LEU A 36 -3.85 -19.23 14.44
CA LEU A 36 -4.71 -18.04 14.46
C LEU A 36 -6.20 -18.38 14.49
N ARG A 37 -6.58 -19.62 14.13
CA ARG A 37 -7.96 -20.10 14.14
C ARG A 37 -8.71 -19.83 15.46
N PRO A 38 -8.13 -20.05 16.66
CA PRO A 38 -8.83 -19.78 17.93
C PRO A 38 -9.26 -18.32 18.12
N ARG A 39 -8.64 -17.37 17.40
CA ARG A 39 -9.06 -15.96 17.44
C ARG A 39 -10.40 -15.70 16.77
N LEU A 40 -10.88 -16.64 15.97
CA LEU A 40 -12.15 -16.59 15.26
C LEU A 40 -13.22 -17.48 15.92
N ASP A 41 -12.89 -18.13 17.05
CA ASP A 41 -13.85 -18.94 17.80
C ASP A 41 -15.03 -18.10 18.26
N GLY A 42 -16.24 -18.66 18.14
CA GLY A 42 -17.48 -17.96 18.50
C GLY A 42 -18.00 -17.01 17.42
N THR A 43 -17.33 -16.90 16.28
CA THR A 43 -17.89 -16.24 15.07
C THR A 43 -18.65 -17.27 14.21
N ASP A 44 -19.69 -16.82 13.50
CA ASP A 44 -20.41 -17.65 12.50
C ASP A 44 -19.67 -17.71 11.15
N LEU A 45 -18.41 -17.29 11.10
CA LEU A 45 -17.62 -17.15 9.89
C LEU A 45 -17.08 -18.51 9.44
N ALA A 46 -17.22 -18.84 8.16
CA ALA A 46 -16.56 -20.02 7.59
C ALA A 46 -15.03 -19.82 7.63
N VAL A 47 -14.31 -20.66 8.38
CA VAL A 47 -12.85 -20.59 8.46
C VAL A 47 -12.24 -21.67 7.57
N ILE A 48 -11.47 -21.24 6.58
CA ILE A 48 -10.64 -22.08 5.73
C ILE A 48 -9.27 -22.19 6.41
N ASP A 49 -8.91 -23.39 6.83
CA ASP A 49 -7.59 -23.67 7.38
C ASP A 49 -6.56 -23.69 6.25
N PHE A 50 -5.54 -22.84 6.35
CA PHE A 50 -4.50 -22.73 5.34
C PHE A 50 -3.71 -24.04 5.13
N ASP A 51 -3.56 -24.83 6.20
CA ASP A 51 -2.80 -26.10 6.17
C ASP A 51 -3.69 -27.32 5.90
N ASP A 52 -4.95 -27.11 5.49
CA ASP A 52 -5.86 -28.21 5.16
C ASP A 52 -5.28 -29.04 3.97
N PRO A 53 -4.97 -30.34 4.17
CA PRO A 53 -4.44 -31.19 3.12
C PRO A 53 -5.38 -31.32 1.90
N GLU A 54 -6.69 -31.09 2.08
CA GLU A 54 -7.67 -31.09 0.98
C GLU A 54 -7.43 -29.95 -0.02
N ILE A 55 -6.73 -28.87 0.37
CA ILE A 55 -6.33 -27.79 -0.55
C ILE A 55 -5.39 -28.32 -1.63
N ALA A 56 -4.47 -29.23 -1.27
CA ALA A 56 -3.44 -29.73 -2.18
C ALA A 56 -4.01 -30.55 -3.35
N ILE A 57 -5.21 -31.12 -3.18
CA ILE A 57 -5.89 -31.93 -4.18
C ILE A 57 -6.91 -31.15 -5.03
N GLN A 58 -7.15 -29.86 -4.72
CA GLN A 58 -8.06 -29.03 -5.51
C GLN A 58 -7.50 -28.74 -6.92
N PRO A 59 -8.37 -28.49 -7.91
CA PRO A 59 -7.94 -28.14 -9.26
C PRO A 59 -7.03 -26.90 -9.28
N ARG A 60 -5.93 -26.97 -10.05
CA ARG A 60 -4.99 -25.85 -10.25
C ARG A 60 -5.32 -24.97 -11.45
N SER A 61 -6.41 -25.27 -12.16
CA SER A 61 -6.90 -24.46 -13.27
C SER A 61 -7.28 -23.05 -12.78
N ALA A 62 -6.87 -22.02 -13.54
CA ALA A 62 -7.27 -20.66 -13.22
C ALA A 62 -8.81 -20.51 -13.33
N PRO A 63 -9.48 -19.91 -12.34
CA PRO A 63 -10.88 -19.53 -12.48
C PRO A 63 -11.03 -18.42 -13.54
N PRO A 64 -12.27 -18.12 -13.98
CA PRO A 64 -12.52 -16.97 -14.84
C PRO A 64 -11.92 -15.68 -14.26
N VAL A 65 -11.45 -14.80 -15.14
CA VAL A 65 -10.94 -13.48 -14.75
C VAL A 65 -12.10 -12.68 -14.14
N PRO A 66 -11.94 -12.08 -12.94
CA PRO A 66 -12.99 -11.28 -12.34
C PRO A 66 -13.21 -9.98 -13.11
N ASP A 67 -14.40 -9.38 -12.95
CA ASP A 67 -14.70 -8.05 -13.47
C ASP A 67 -13.72 -7.01 -12.87
N PRO A 68 -13.06 -6.16 -13.68
CA PRO A 68 -12.18 -5.09 -13.18
C PRO A 68 -12.87 -4.11 -12.22
N GLU A 69 -14.18 -3.94 -12.30
CA GLU A 69 -14.93 -3.04 -11.41
C GLU A 69 -15.26 -3.69 -10.06
N ASN A 70 -15.00 -4.99 -9.88
CA ASN A 70 -15.13 -5.64 -8.58
C ASN A 70 -14.08 -5.11 -7.60
N ILE A 71 -14.46 -5.06 -6.32
CA ILE A 71 -13.55 -4.71 -5.23
C ILE A 71 -12.43 -5.75 -5.17
N ALA A 72 -11.18 -5.29 -5.27
CA ALA A 72 -9.99 -6.11 -5.10
C ALA A 72 -9.64 -6.29 -3.63
N TYR A 73 -9.73 -5.21 -2.84
CA TYR A 73 -9.43 -5.25 -1.42
C TYR A 73 -10.20 -4.20 -0.61
N ILE A 74 -10.28 -4.46 0.69
CA ILE A 74 -10.77 -3.52 1.69
C ILE A 74 -9.67 -3.33 2.73
N ILE A 75 -9.16 -2.11 2.89
CA ILE A 75 -8.16 -1.79 3.93
C ILE A 75 -8.78 -0.81 4.93
N TYR A 76 -8.68 -1.12 6.22
CA TYR A 76 -9.21 -0.27 7.29
C TYR A 76 -8.21 0.80 7.69
N THR A 77 -8.64 2.06 7.63
CA THR A 77 -7.87 3.20 8.15
C THR A 77 -8.42 3.68 9.49
N SER A 78 -7.59 4.33 10.29
CA SER A 78 -8.03 5.05 11.48
C SER A 78 -8.92 6.22 11.07
N GLY A 79 -10.21 6.17 11.39
CA GLY A 79 -11.11 7.30 11.18
C GLY A 79 -10.78 8.45 12.13
N THR A 80 -10.95 9.68 11.66
CA THR A 80 -10.81 10.90 12.49
C THR A 80 -11.83 10.96 13.62
N THR A 81 -12.93 10.21 13.50
CA THR A 81 -13.97 10.00 14.53
C THR A 81 -13.60 8.92 15.56
N GLY A 82 -12.42 8.31 15.44
CA GLY A 82 -11.97 7.18 16.27
C GLY A 82 -12.51 5.83 15.81
N VAL A 83 -13.57 5.80 14.99
CA VAL A 83 -14.13 4.56 14.43
C VAL A 83 -13.42 4.22 13.12
N PRO A 84 -12.94 2.98 12.94
CA PRO A 84 -12.26 2.56 11.72
C PRO A 84 -13.21 2.54 10.53
N LYS A 85 -12.66 2.78 9.34
CA LYS A 85 -13.43 2.78 8.08
C LYS A 85 -12.71 1.93 7.04
N GLY A 86 -13.42 0.97 6.45
CA GLY A 86 -12.90 0.12 5.38
C GLY A 86 -12.95 0.87 4.05
N VAL A 87 -11.81 1.14 3.43
CA VAL A 87 -11.71 1.73 2.10
C VAL A 87 -11.81 0.62 1.07
N ALA A 88 -12.80 0.69 0.17
CA ALA A 88 -13.00 -0.30 -0.88
C ALA A 88 -12.33 0.14 -2.19
N VAL A 89 -11.39 -0.65 -2.68
CA VAL A 89 -10.60 -0.36 -3.89
C VAL A 89 -10.85 -1.44 -4.94
N THR A 90 -11.10 -1.05 -6.19
CA THR A 90 -11.38 -2.00 -7.30
C THR A 90 -10.13 -2.61 -7.89
N HIS A 91 -10.29 -3.68 -8.66
CA HIS A 91 -9.21 -4.21 -9.51
C HIS A 91 -8.71 -3.15 -10.49
N HIS A 92 -9.62 -2.41 -11.14
CA HIS A 92 -9.29 -1.37 -12.09
C HIS A 92 -8.47 -0.23 -11.45
N ASN A 93 -8.82 0.18 -10.21
CA ASN A 93 -8.05 1.17 -9.46
C ASN A 93 -6.57 0.76 -9.36
N VAL A 94 -6.30 -0.50 -9.01
CA VAL A 94 -4.95 -1.03 -8.81
C VAL A 94 -4.21 -1.22 -10.13
N THR A 95 -4.82 -1.88 -11.11
CA THR A 95 -4.11 -2.29 -12.32
C THR A 95 -3.65 -1.10 -13.14
N GLN A 96 -4.50 -0.07 -13.29
CA GLN A 96 -4.11 1.12 -14.05
C GLN A 96 -2.96 1.91 -13.42
N LEU A 97 -2.86 1.91 -12.08
CA LEU A 97 -1.80 2.60 -11.35
C LEU A 97 -0.49 1.86 -11.56
N LEU A 98 -0.53 0.53 -11.48
CA LEU A 98 0.65 -0.30 -11.69
C LEU A 98 1.08 -0.33 -13.17
N GLU A 99 0.16 -0.19 -14.12
CA GLU A 99 0.47 -0.03 -15.54
C GLU A 99 1.15 1.32 -15.85
N SER A 100 0.79 2.40 -15.16
CA SER A 100 1.37 3.73 -15.44
C SER A 100 2.84 3.85 -15.04
N VAL A 101 3.26 3.04 -14.06
CA VAL A 101 4.61 3.06 -13.48
C VAL A 101 5.69 2.65 -14.47
N ASP A 102 5.38 1.75 -15.40
CA ASP A 102 6.36 1.25 -16.39
C ASP A 102 6.85 2.36 -17.34
N GLY A 103 6.11 3.46 -17.45
CA GLY A 103 6.53 4.65 -18.19
C GLY A 103 7.35 5.66 -17.37
N GLU A 104 7.40 5.52 -16.04
CA GLU A 104 7.93 6.54 -15.13
C GLU A 104 9.21 6.13 -14.41
N LEU A 105 9.38 4.84 -14.13
CA LEU A 105 10.52 4.30 -13.37
C LEU A 105 11.08 3.04 -14.00
N GLU A 106 12.40 2.99 -14.18
CA GLU A 106 13.10 1.73 -14.41
C GLU A 106 13.17 0.96 -13.09
N LEU A 107 12.22 0.04 -12.90
CA LEU A 107 12.12 -0.76 -11.70
C LEU A 107 13.01 -2.02 -11.79
N GLY A 108 13.67 -2.32 -10.67
CA GLY A 108 14.44 -3.54 -10.51
C GLY A 108 13.57 -4.81 -10.41
N TYR A 109 14.24 -5.96 -10.32
CA TYR A 109 13.62 -7.28 -10.40
C TYR A 109 13.49 -8.03 -9.06
N VAL A 110 14.09 -7.51 -7.99
CA VAL A 110 13.98 -8.06 -6.63
C VAL A 110 13.39 -7.00 -5.71
N TRP A 111 12.20 -7.27 -5.20
CA TRP A 111 11.39 -6.35 -4.38
C TRP A 111 11.31 -6.87 -2.96
N SER A 112 11.37 -5.97 -1.97
CA SER A 112 11.06 -6.32 -0.58
C SER A 112 9.58 -6.12 -0.28
N GLN A 113 8.99 -7.06 0.46
CA GLN A 113 7.68 -6.91 1.09
C GLN A 113 7.91 -6.63 2.58
N CYS A 114 7.87 -5.35 2.97
CA CYS A 114 8.19 -4.90 4.33
C CYS A 114 6.96 -4.40 5.09
N HIS A 115 5.95 -3.90 4.38
CA HIS A 115 4.81 -3.27 5.04
C HIS A 115 3.79 -4.30 5.52
N SER A 116 3.05 -3.96 6.58
CA SER A 116 1.89 -4.78 6.98
C SER A 116 0.94 -4.96 5.80
N LEU A 117 0.37 -6.16 5.66
CA LEU A 117 -0.67 -6.41 4.65
C LEU A 117 -1.92 -5.54 4.88
N ALA A 118 -2.11 -5.02 6.10
CA ALA A 118 -3.14 -4.06 6.45
C ALA A 118 -2.82 -2.61 6.06
N PHE A 119 -1.68 -2.37 5.40
CA PHE A 119 -1.28 -1.09 4.82
C PHE A 119 -1.16 -1.23 3.31
N ASP A 120 -1.66 -0.25 2.56
CA ASP A 120 -1.81 -0.34 1.11
C ASP A 120 -0.48 -0.33 0.32
N PHE A 121 0.62 0.13 0.91
CA PHE A 121 1.96 -0.06 0.33
C PHE A 121 2.32 -1.54 0.15
N SER A 122 1.74 -2.47 0.93
CA SER A 122 1.94 -3.90 0.68
C SER A 122 1.37 -4.34 -0.68
N VAL A 123 0.32 -3.66 -1.16
CA VAL A 123 -0.27 -3.93 -2.48
C VAL A 123 0.69 -3.48 -3.59
N TRP A 124 1.36 -2.34 -3.40
CA TRP A 124 2.45 -1.88 -4.26
C TRP A 124 3.60 -2.89 -4.30
N GLU A 125 4.06 -3.35 -3.14
CA GLU A 125 5.16 -4.32 -3.05
C GLU A 125 4.82 -5.64 -3.77
N ILE A 126 3.64 -6.19 -3.49
CA ILE A 126 3.22 -7.51 -3.99
C ILE A 126 2.92 -7.45 -5.49
N PHE A 127 2.01 -6.55 -5.90
CA PHE A 127 1.56 -6.53 -7.29
C PHE A 127 2.50 -5.74 -8.19
N GLY A 128 3.26 -4.79 -7.64
CA GLY A 128 4.37 -4.15 -8.34
C GLY A 128 5.40 -5.17 -8.81
N SER A 129 5.73 -6.16 -7.97
CA SER A 129 6.64 -7.24 -8.36
C SER A 129 5.97 -8.29 -9.25
N LEU A 130 4.81 -8.83 -8.85
CA LEU A 130 4.22 -10.00 -9.53
C LEU A 130 3.77 -9.69 -10.96
N LEU A 131 3.28 -8.48 -11.23
CA LEU A 131 2.88 -8.07 -12.59
C LEU A 131 4.06 -7.88 -13.54
N ARG A 132 5.28 -7.72 -13.01
CA ARG A 132 6.53 -7.57 -13.77
C ARG A 132 7.34 -8.87 -13.87
N GLY A 133 6.77 -9.96 -13.36
CA GLY A 133 7.48 -11.24 -13.24
C GLY A 133 8.67 -11.18 -12.28
N ALA A 134 8.77 -10.15 -11.43
CA ALA A 134 9.87 -9.94 -10.50
C ALA A 134 9.78 -10.88 -9.29
N ARG A 135 10.89 -11.02 -8.57
CA ARG A 135 10.99 -11.75 -7.30
C ARG A 135 10.52 -10.87 -6.15
N LEU A 136 9.58 -11.37 -5.35
CA LEU A 136 9.20 -10.77 -4.07
C LEU A 136 9.92 -11.46 -2.91
N VAL A 137 10.60 -10.68 -2.09
CA VAL A 137 11.27 -11.11 -0.86
C VAL A 137 10.35 -10.76 0.31
N ILE A 138 9.73 -11.77 0.92
CA ILE A 138 8.91 -11.57 2.13
C ILE A 138 9.84 -11.34 3.32
N VAL A 139 9.78 -10.16 3.91
CA VAL A 139 10.62 -9.80 5.06
C VAL A 139 9.84 -10.06 6.35
N PRO A 140 10.34 -10.90 7.27
CA PRO A 140 9.66 -11.13 8.53
C PRO A 140 9.47 -9.85 9.33
N ASP A 141 8.32 -9.74 9.98
CA ASP A 141 7.91 -8.64 10.86
C ASP A 141 8.96 -8.25 11.93
N ALA A 142 9.68 -9.23 12.47
CA ALA A 142 10.77 -8.99 13.42
C ALA A 142 11.99 -8.32 12.76
N VAL A 143 12.31 -8.74 11.54
CA VAL A 143 13.42 -8.22 10.74
C VAL A 143 13.13 -6.79 10.29
N VAL A 144 11.91 -6.49 9.83
CA VAL A 144 11.50 -5.12 9.45
C VAL A 144 11.71 -4.14 10.60
N ARG A 145 11.49 -4.57 11.85
CA ARG A 145 11.65 -3.74 13.06
C ARG A 145 13.09 -3.60 13.55
N SER A 146 14.05 -4.34 12.97
CA SER A 146 15.48 -4.24 13.29
C SER A 146 16.23 -3.66 12.09
N PRO A 147 16.72 -2.40 12.17
CA PRO A 147 17.47 -1.79 11.08
C PRO A 147 18.69 -2.64 10.65
N GLU A 148 19.41 -3.24 11.60
CA GLU A 148 20.58 -4.07 11.32
C GLU A 148 20.21 -5.38 10.61
N GLU A 149 19.18 -6.09 11.08
CA GLU A 149 18.75 -7.34 10.44
C GLU A 149 18.12 -7.07 9.07
N LEU A 150 17.32 -6.01 8.95
CA LEU A 150 16.74 -5.58 7.67
C LEU A 150 17.86 -5.26 6.67
N HIS A 151 18.84 -4.46 7.08
CA HIS A 151 20.00 -4.14 6.23
C HIS A 151 20.71 -5.40 5.74
N ALA A 152 21.05 -6.33 6.66
CA ALA A 152 21.69 -7.59 6.31
C ALA A 152 20.85 -8.44 5.34
N MET A 153 19.52 -8.49 5.52
CA MET A 153 18.62 -9.22 4.64
C MET A 153 18.52 -8.57 3.25
N LEU A 154 18.41 -7.25 3.17
CA LEU A 154 18.36 -6.52 1.90
C LEU A 154 19.63 -6.79 1.06
N ILE A 155 20.80 -6.81 1.70
CA ILE A 155 22.08 -7.18 1.07
C ILE A 155 22.06 -8.64 0.62
N ARG A 156 21.74 -9.57 1.52
CA ARG A 156 21.77 -11.01 1.23
C ARG A 156 20.88 -11.37 0.06
N GLU A 157 19.69 -10.78 0.01
CA GLU A 157 18.68 -11.07 -0.99
C GLU A 157 18.87 -10.25 -2.29
N GLN A 158 19.85 -9.34 -2.31
CA GLN A 158 20.12 -8.42 -3.42
C GLN A 158 18.88 -7.65 -3.83
N VAL A 159 18.18 -7.08 -2.83
CA VAL A 159 16.98 -6.27 -3.08
C VAL A 159 17.35 -5.08 -3.96
N SER A 160 16.53 -4.87 -4.98
CA SER A 160 16.70 -3.82 -5.99
C SER A 160 15.63 -2.73 -5.95
N VAL A 161 14.45 -3.05 -5.43
CA VAL A 161 13.37 -2.11 -5.18
C VAL A 161 12.99 -2.19 -3.71
N LEU A 162 13.17 -1.09 -2.99
CA LEU A 162 12.79 -0.93 -1.60
C LEU A 162 11.77 0.18 -1.49
N SER A 163 10.62 -0.10 -0.89
CA SER A 163 9.66 0.91 -0.44
C SER A 163 9.71 1.02 1.08
N HIS A 164 9.80 2.24 1.61
CA HIS A 164 9.68 2.47 3.05
C HIS A 164 9.37 3.93 3.38
N THR A 165 8.92 4.17 4.60
CA THR A 165 8.80 5.52 5.16
C THR A 165 10.17 6.20 5.40
N PRO A 166 10.28 7.53 5.26
CA PRO A 166 11.45 8.35 5.61
C PRO A 166 12.17 7.99 6.91
N SER A 167 11.45 7.86 8.01
CA SER A 167 11.95 7.56 9.34
C SER A 167 12.65 6.20 9.40
N ALA A 168 12.14 5.18 8.70
CA ALA A 168 12.73 3.85 8.71
C ALA A 168 13.97 3.77 7.80
N VAL A 169 13.91 4.37 6.62
CA VAL A 169 15.10 4.53 5.76
C VAL A 169 16.16 5.38 6.46
N ALA A 170 15.74 6.32 7.32
CA ALA A 170 16.67 7.12 8.09
C ALA A 170 17.46 6.29 9.12
N ALA A 171 16.89 5.18 9.60
CA ALA A 171 17.56 4.25 10.50
C ALA A 171 18.53 3.30 9.77
N LEU A 172 18.42 3.16 8.45
CA LEU A 172 19.28 2.32 7.62
C LEU A 172 20.56 3.04 7.16
N SER A 173 21.59 2.24 6.90
CA SER A 173 22.83 2.66 6.24
C SER A 173 22.74 2.35 4.73
N PRO A 174 23.04 3.29 3.82
CA PRO A 174 23.07 3.00 2.39
C PRO A 174 24.29 2.17 1.96
N GLN A 175 25.30 2.02 2.81
CA GLN A 175 26.52 1.25 2.50
C GLN A 175 26.18 -0.24 2.33
N GLY A 176 26.65 -0.86 1.25
CA GLY A 176 26.36 -2.26 0.95
C GLY A 176 25.01 -2.49 0.26
N LEU A 177 24.18 -1.46 0.14
CA LEU A 177 22.89 -1.48 -0.55
C LEU A 177 22.98 -0.87 -1.96
N GLU A 178 24.09 -1.10 -2.66
CA GLU A 178 24.26 -0.71 -4.06
C GLU A 178 23.31 -1.47 -5.00
N SER A 179 22.82 -2.64 -4.57
CA SER A 179 21.78 -3.37 -5.31
C SER A 179 20.45 -2.63 -5.36
N VAL A 180 20.13 -1.80 -4.35
CA VAL A 180 18.90 -1.01 -4.25
C VAL A 180 18.94 0.13 -5.25
N ALA A 181 18.61 -0.19 -6.49
CA ALA A 181 18.55 0.72 -7.63
C ALA A 181 17.35 1.67 -7.56
N THR A 182 16.24 1.26 -6.93
CA THR A 182 15.06 2.10 -6.72
C THR A 182 14.68 2.14 -5.24
N LEU A 183 14.58 3.35 -4.69
CA LEU A 183 14.07 3.62 -3.36
C LEU A 183 12.80 4.46 -3.46
N VAL A 184 11.68 3.90 -3.03
CA VAL A 184 10.37 4.55 -3.01
C VAL A 184 10.03 4.99 -1.59
N MET A 185 9.90 6.30 -1.40
CA MET A 185 9.54 6.91 -0.12
C MET A 185 8.06 7.27 -0.11
N GLY A 186 7.42 7.20 1.05
CA GLY A 186 6.06 7.72 1.22
C GLY A 186 5.51 7.57 2.64
N GLY A 187 4.28 8.02 2.85
CA GLY A 187 3.55 7.87 4.12
C GLY A 187 3.85 8.91 5.20
N GLU A 188 4.94 9.68 5.09
CA GLU A 188 5.27 10.77 6.02
C GLU A 188 6.14 11.84 5.32
N PRO A 189 6.22 13.07 5.86
CA PRO A 189 7.16 14.07 5.37
C PRO A 189 8.61 13.56 5.38
N CYS A 190 9.32 13.75 4.27
CA CYS A 190 10.70 13.30 4.12
C CYS A 190 11.68 14.43 4.52
N PRO A 191 12.57 14.21 5.50
CA PRO A 191 13.60 15.18 5.84
C PRO A 191 14.68 15.32 4.74
N PRO A 192 15.23 16.52 4.49
CA PRO A 192 16.29 16.75 3.51
C PRO A 192 17.49 15.81 3.67
N GLU A 193 17.90 15.53 4.91
CA GLU A 193 19.05 14.69 5.23
C GLU A 193 18.87 13.23 4.80
N VAL A 194 17.62 12.76 4.67
CA VAL A 194 17.34 11.43 4.12
C VAL A 194 17.59 11.44 2.62
N VAL A 195 17.14 12.49 1.91
CA VAL A 195 17.40 12.67 0.48
C VAL A 195 18.89 12.78 0.20
N ASP A 196 19.61 13.61 0.96
CA ASP A 196 21.05 13.82 0.77
C ASP A 196 21.85 12.53 0.91
N ARG A 197 21.44 11.65 1.82
CA ARG A 197 22.10 10.36 2.08
C ARG A 197 21.75 9.29 1.05
N TRP A 198 20.52 9.29 0.52
CA TRP A 198 19.99 8.17 -0.25
C TRP A 198 19.80 8.45 -1.74
N ALA A 199 19.71 9.69 -2.19
CA ALA A 199 19.45 10.00 -3.60
C ALA A 199 20.64 9.68 -4.52
N THR A 200 21.88 9.71 -4.01
CA THR A 200 23.05 9.45 -4.86
C THR A 200 23.18 7.97 -5.22
N GLY A 201 23.39 7.70 -6.51
CA GLY A 201 23.69 6.36 -7.03
C GLY A 201 22.49 5.44 -7.24
N ARG A 202 21.27 5.95 -7.07
CA ARG A 202 20.01 5.21 -7.24
C ARG A 202 18.88 6.14 -7.66
N VAL A 203 17.78 5.58 -8.13
CA VAL A 203 16.54 6.33 -8.31
C VAL A 203 15.82 6.39 -6.98
N MET A 204 15.74 7.59 -6.39
CA MET A 204 14.95 7.84 -5.19
C MET A 204 13.74 8.69 -5.54
N VAL A 205 12.53 8.27 -5.17
CA VAL A 205 11.30 9.05 -5.41
C VAL A 205 10.49 9.20 -4.14
N ASN A 206 9.74 10.29 -4.04
CA ASN A 206 8.75 10.51 -3.00
C ASN A 206 7.34 10.37 -3.57
N GLN A 207 6.53 9.53 -2.95
CA GLN A 207 5.14 9.25 -3.30
C GLN A 207 4.21 9.81 -2.23
N TYR A 208 3.05 10.27 -2.67
CA TYR A 208 1.99 10.76 -1.81
C TYR A 208 0.63 10.25 -2.28
N GLY A 209 -0.14 9.70 -1.36
CA GLY A 209 -1.57 9.57 -1.49
C GLY A 209 -2.17 8.87 -0.26
N PRO A 210 -3.42 9.19 0.09
CA PRO A 210 -4.17 8.42 1.06
C PRO A 210 -4.63 7.08 0.47
N THR A 211 -5.03 6.15 1.34
CA THR A 211 -5.63 4.88 0.94
C THR A 211 -6.88 5.05 0.08
N GLU A 212 -7.63 6.11 0.32
CA GLU A 212 -8.80 6.52 -0.48
C GLU A 212 -8.49 6.85 -1.95
N THR A 213 -7.21 7.00 -2.32
CA THR A 213 -6.78 7.26 -3.70
C THR A 213 -5.90 6.14 -4.27
N THR A 214 -5.98 4.94 -3.68
CA THR A 214 -5.25 3.74 -4.12
C THR A 214 -3.73 3.90 -4.03
N MET A 215 -3.15 3.65 -2.85
CA MET A 215 -1.72 3.69 -2.55
C MET A 215 -1.07 5.08 -2.66
N TYR A 216 -1.02 5.67 -3.86
CA TYR A 216 -0.47 6.99 -4.11
C TYR A 216 -1.14 7.66 -5.33
N ALA A 217 -1.27 8.98 -5.28
CA ALA A 217 -1.85 9.81 -6.33
C ALA A 217 -0.86 10.79 -6.95
N ALA A 218 0.28 11.01 -6.28
CA ALA A 218 1.33 11.92 -6.73
C ALA A 218 2.71 11.29 -6.52
N MET A 219 3.65 11.63 -7.39
CA MET A 219 5.03 11.20 -7.29
C MET A 219 5.99 12.28 -7.79
N THR A 220 7.16 12.39 -7.15
CA THR A 220 8.23 13.27 -7.63
C THR A 220 8.97 12.65 -8.81
N PRO A 221 9.61 13.45 -9.67
CA PRO A 221 10.74 12.94 -10.44
C PRO A 221 11.84 12.40 -9.50
N PRO A 222 12.84 11.66 -10.02
CA PRO A 222 13.98 11.23 -9.22
C PRO A 222 14.61 12.40 -8.45
N LEU A 223 14.75 12.20 -7.15
CA LEU A 223 15.32 13.18 -6.22
C LEU A 223 16.83 13.23 -6.37
N ALA A 224 17.42 14.37 -5.99
CA ALA A 224 18.86 14.59 -5.98
C ALA A 224 19.30 15.12 -4.62
N ALA A 225 20.51 14.78 -4.21
CA ALA A 225 21.11 15.36 -3.00
C ALA A 225 21.26 16.88 -3.14
N GLY A 226 21.08 17.61 -2.05
CA GLY A 226 21.19 19.07 -1.97
C GLY A 226 19.95 19.84 -2.41
N THR A 227 18.84 19.17 -2.74
CA THR A 227 17.59 19.84 -3.17
C THR A 227 16.64 20.21 -2.03
N GLY A 228 16.97 19.85 -0.79
CA GLY A 228 16.11 20.11 0.37
C GLY A 228 15.00 19.07 0.54
N ALA A 229 13.97 19.43 1.30
CA ALA A 229 12.83 18.54 1.57
C ALA A 229 12.03 18.34 0.27
N PRO A 230 11.73 17.08 -0.13
CA PRO A 230 11.06 16.82 -1.39
C PRO A 230 9.58 17.21 -1.31
N PRO A 231 9.00 17.76 -2.40
CA PRO A 231 7.55 17.96 -2.49
C PRO A 231 6.83 16.60 -2.61
N ILE A 232 5.50 16.63 -2.63
CA ILE A 232 4.68 15.44 -2.95
C ILE A 232 4.74 15.07 -4.45
N GLY A 233 5.22 15.97 -5.30
CA GLY A 233 5.41 15.75 -6.73
C GLY A 233 4.20 16.17 -7.58
N SER A 234 4.00 15.46 -8.70
CA SER A 234 2.94 15.71 -9.68
C SER A 234 1.95 14.54 -9.74
N PRO A 235 0.70 14.77 -10.19
CA PRO A 235 -0.29 13.70 -10.30
C PRO A 235 0.22 12.55 -11.18
N VAL A 236 -0.08 11.32 -10.78
CA VAL A 236 0.17 10.12 -11.60
C VAL A 236 -0.74 10.09 -12.84
N PRO A 237 -0.43 9.31 -13.90
CA PRO A 237 -1.22 9.28 -15.11
C PRO A 237 -2.70 8.92 -14.89
N GLY A 238 -3.59 9.86 -15.25
CA GLY A 238 -5.03 9.73 -15.06
C GLY A 238 -5.54 10.16 -13.68
N ALA A 239 -4.67 10.76 -12.85
CA ALA A 239 -5.06 11.53 -11.68
C ALA A 239 -4.94 13.04 -11.95
N ALA A 240 -5.64 13.83 -11.14
CA ALA A 240 -5.51 15.27 -11.07
C ALA A 240 -5.45 15.71 -9.61
N LEU A 241 -4.65 16.75 -9.35
CA LEU A 241 -4.53 17.37 -8.05
C LEU A 241 -4.97 18.83 -8.18
N VAL A 242 -5.87 19.26 -7.29
CA VAL A 242 -6.35 20.65 -7.26
C VAL A 242 -6.32 21.13 -5.82
N VAL A 243 -5.77 22.33 -5.61
CA VAL A 243 -5.78 22.98 -4.29
C VAL A 243 -6.93 23.98 -4.27
N LEU A 244 -7.89 23.78 -3.37
CA LEU A 244 -9.13 24.55 -3.28
C LEU A 244 -9.21 25.37 -1.99
N ASP A 245 -9.92 26.49 -2.05
CA ASP A 245 -10.33 27.25 -0.88
C ASP A 245 -11.62 26.69 -0.23
N ALA A 246 -12.09 27.34 0.84
CA ALA A 246 -13.29 26.94 1.58
C ALA A 246 -14.60 27.02 0.76
N TRP A 247 -14.58 27.63 -0.43
CA TRP A 247 -15.71 27.75 -1.35
C TRP A 247 -15.53 26.87 -2.60
N LEU A 248 -14.58 25.93 -2.57
CA LEU A 248 -14.23 25.02 -3.67
C LEU A 248 -13.70 25.73 -4.93
N ASN A 249 -13.10 26.91 -4.79
CA ASN A 249 -12.43 27.58 -5.90
C ASN A 249 -10.93 27.23 -5.92
N PRO A 250 -10.32 26.99 -7.10
CA PRO A 250 -8.88 26.82 -7.22
C PRO A 250 -8.12 28.04 -6.67
N VAL A 251 -7.15 27.79 -5.80
CA VAL A 251 -6.29 28.86 -5.26
C VAL A 251 -5.12 29.16 -6.21
N PRO A 252 -4.59 30.40 -6.21
CA PRO A 252 -3.38 30.73 -6.96
C PRO A 252 -2.15 29.93 -6.49
N VAL A 253 -1.16 29.75 -7.38
CA VAL A 253 0.11 29.10 -7.05
C VAL A 253 0.78 29.80 -5.86
N GLY A 254 1.18 29.01 -4.87
CA GLY A 254 1.83 29.48 -3.64
C GLY A 254 0.86 29.81 -2.48
N VAL A 255 -0.46 29.77 -2.72
CA VAL A 255 -1.47 29.94 -1.67
C VAL A 255 -1.85 28.58 -1.08
N VAL A 256 -1.97 28.52 0.25
CA VAL A 256 -2.38 27.31 0.96
C VAL A 256 -3.90 27.10 0.81
N GLY A 257 -4.30 25.86 0.53
CA GLY A 257 -5.69 25.41 0.50
C GLY A 257 -5.78 23.91 0.76
N GLU A 258 -6.99 23.34 0.62
CA GLU A 258 -7.23 21.91 0.78
C GLU A 258 -6.92 21.17 -0.53
N LEU A 259 -6.19 20.07 -0.44
CA LEU A 259 -5.80 19.27 -1.60
C LEU A 259 -6.90 18.26 -1.94
N TYR A 260 -7.44 18.37 -3.16
CA TYR A 260 -8.38 17.43 -3.75
C TYR A 260 -7.68 16.55 -4.78
N VAL A 261 -8.03 15.27 -4.75
CA VAL A 261 -7.57 14.28 -5.72
C VAL A 261 -8.76 13.84 -6.55
N ALA A 262 -8.61 13.90 -7.87
CA ALA A 262 -9.58 13.41 -8.82
C ALA A 262 -8.94 12.40 -9.77
N GLY A 263 -9.79 11.63 -10.45
CA GLY A 263 -9.37 10.69 -11.47
C GLY A 263 -9.44 9.25 -11.02
N ARG A 264 -8.76 8.38 -11.76
CA ARG A 264 -9.10 6.96 -11.77
C ARG A 264 -8.62 6.21 -10.51
N GLY A 265 -7.67 6.76 -9.76
CA GLY A 265 -7.19 6.18 -8.50
C GLY A 265 -8.15 6.35 -7.31
N VAL A 266 -9.19 7.17 -7.44
CA VAL A 266 -10.18 7.39 -6.38
C VAL A 266 -10.92 6.08 -6.10
N ALA A 267 -10.90 5.66 -4.83
CA ALA A 267 -11.54 4.44 -4.34
C ALA A 267 -13.08 4.53 -4.42
N CYS A 268 -13.78 3.40 -4.30
CA CYS A 268 -15.25 3.37 -4.31
C CYS A 268 -15.88 4.10 -3.11
N GLY A 269 -15.11 4.33 -2.06
CA GLY A 269 -15.57 4.94 -0.81
C GLY A 269 -15.39 4.03 0.39
N TYR A 270 -16.17 4.32 1.44
CA TYR A 270 -16.14 3.58 2.69
C TYR A 270 -17.27 2.55 2.76
N VAL A 271 -16.89 1.29 3.03
CA VAL A 271 -17.83 0.16 3.13
C VAL A 271 -18.91 0.46 4.16
N GLY A 272 -20.18 0.34 3.77
CA GLY A 272 -21.33 0.54 4.66
C GLY A 272 -21.45 1.94 5.28
N ARG A 273 -20.81 2.98 4.70
CA ARG A 273 -20.77 4.35 5.26
C ARG A 273 -21.08 5.43 4.21
N SER A 274 -22.23 5.31 3.54
CA SER A 274 -22.63 6.22 2.46
C SER A 274 -22.56 7.71 2.81
N GLY A 275 -22.98 8.10 4.02
CA GLY A 275 -22.90 9.50 4.48
C GLY A 275 -21.46 10.02 4.59
N LEU A 276 -20.54 9.19 5.11
CA LEU A 276 -19.13 9.54 5.17
C LEU A 276 -18.50 9.58 3.78
N THR A 277 -18.84 8.61 2.92
CA THR A 277 -18.42 8.59 1.52
C THR A 277 -18.84 9.87 0.81
N ALA A 278 -20.12 10.24 0.87
CA ALA A 278 -20.63 11.46 0.23
C ALA A 278 -20.00 12.76 0.76
N SER A 279 -19.44 12.74 1.98
CA SER A 279 -18.73 13.90 2.54
C SER A 279 -17.25 14.00 2.14
N ARG A 280 -16.65 12.92 1.63
CA ARG A 280 -15.22 12.84 1.30
C ARG A 280 -14.93 12.58 -0.18
N PHE A 281 -15.90 12.02 -0.91
CA PHE A 281 -15.85 11.72 -2.34
C PHE A 281 -16.89 12.61 -3.02
N VAL A 282 -16.51 13.85 -3.31
CA VAL A 282 -17.38 14.93 -3.83
C VAL A 282 -17.09 15.27 -5.29
#